data_AF-A0A8H9XIW2-F1
#
_entry.id   AF-A0A8H9XIW2-F1
#
_cell.length_a   1.000
_cell.length_b   1.000
_cell.length_c   1.000
_cell.angle_alpha   90.00
_cell.angle_beta   90.00
_cell.angle_gamma   90.00
#
_symmetry.space_group_name_H-M   'P 1'
#
loop_
_entity.id
_entity.type
_entity.pdbx_description
1 polymer ?
#
loop_
_entity_poly.entity_id
_entity_poly.type
_entity_poly.pdbx_seq_one_letter_code
_entity_poly.pdbx_strand_id
1 'polypeptide(L)' 'MSRSRQELLALLLEGQMARHGLLRRDAVEWALQPQSLIWRGGYGSLFNLIMTELWLEAWAKRLGR' A
#
# COMPACT_ATOMS: atom_id res chain seq x y z
N MET A 1 -1.19 -7.98 13.99
CA MET A 1 -1.20 -6.54 14.31
C MET A 1 -2.02 -5.83 13.25
N SER A 2 -2.98 -4.99 13.63
CA SER A 2 -3.78 -4.17 12.71
C SER A 2 -3.07 -2.82 12.51
N ARG A 3 -2.81 -2.41 11.26
CA ARG A 3 -2.30 -1.07 10.93
C ARG A 3 -3.47 -0.10 10.75
N SER A 4 -3.29 1.13 11.17
CA SER A 4 -4.18 2.25 10.92
C SER A 4 -4.17 2.66 9.44
N ARG A 5 -5.21 3.37 9.00
CA ARG A 5 -5.28 3.96 7.65
C ARG A 5 -4.08 4.85 7.34
N GLN A 6 -3.61 5.63 8.32
CA GLN A 6 -2.46 6.54 8.15
C GLN A 6 -1.17 5.76 7.90
N GLU A 7 -0.95 4.66 8.62
CA GLU A 7 0.20 3.79 8.40
C GLU A 7 0.16 3.09 7.04
N LEU A 8 -1.04 2.74 6.54
CA LEU A 8 -1.20 2.17 5.20
C LEU A 8 -0.98 3.20 4.09
N LEU A 9 -1.41 4.44 4.31
CA LEU A 9 -1.13 5.54 3.38
C LEU A 9 0.37 5.82 3.30
N ALA A 10 1.05 5.91 4.45
CA ALA A 10 2.50 6.09 4.48
C ALA A 10 3.22 4.94 3.75
N LEU A 11 2.85 3.69 4.07
CA LEU A 11 3.42 2.51 3.43
C LEU A 11 3.30 2.57 1.90
N LEU A 12 2.09 2.83 1.37
CA LEU A 12 1.84 2.76 -0.06
C LEU A 12 2.27 4.02 -0.83
N LEU A 13 2.14 5.21 -0.24
CA LEU A 13 2.38 6.48 -0.94
C LEU A 13 3.81 7.01 -0.78
N GLU A 14 4.56 6.52 0.20
CA GLU A 14 5.96 6.90 0.43
C GLU A 14 6.93 5.73 0.24
N GLY A 15 6.37 4.52 0.01
CA GLY A 15 7.10 3.30 -0.28
C GLY A 15 7.74 3.27 -1.67
N GLN A 16 8.39 2.14 -1.95
CA GLN A 16 9.12 1.88 -3.19
C GLN A 16 8.22 1.95 -4.41
N MET A 17 7.01 1.39 -4.37
CA MET A 17 6.14 1.42 -5.54
C MET A 17 5.75 2.86 -5.92
N ALA A 18 5.42 3.71 -4.94
CA ALA A 18 5.13 5.12 -5.20
C ALA A 18 6.35 5.90 -5.68
N ARG A 19 7.54 5.67 -5.09
CA ARG A 19 8.80 6.30 -5.53
C ARG A 19 9.15 6.00 -6.99
N HIS A 20 8.74 4.84 -7.50
CA HIS A 20 8.96 4.45 -8.89
C HIS A 20 7.75 4.77 -9.80
N GLY A 21 6.75 5.51 -9.31
CA GLY A 21 5.59 5.93 -10.11
C GLY A 21 4.63 4.80 -10.47
N LEU A 22 4.67 3.67 -9.77
CA LEU A 22 3.80 2.50 -10.04
C LEU A 22 2.40 2.65 -9.44
N LEU A 23 2.20 3.63 -8.56
CA LEU A 23 0.93 3.88 -7.89
C LEU A 23 0.42 5.26 -8.22
N ARG A 24 -0.90 5.36 -8.45
CA ARG A 24 -1.57 6.65 -8.48
C ARG A 24 -2.08 7.00 -7.09
N ARG A 25 -1.66 8.16 -6.58
CA ARG A 25 -2.01 8.64 -5.24
C ARG A 25 -3.52 8.71 -5.02
N ASP A 26 -4.24 9.33 -5.96
CA ASP A 26 -5.70 9.50 -5.91
C ASP A 26 -6.43 8.15 -5.73
N ALA A 27 -5.99 7.13 -6.47
CA ALA A 27 -6.58 5.80 -6.44
C ALA A 27 -6.33 5.10 -5.09
N VAL A 28 -5.13 5.21 -4.54
CA VAL A 28 -4.76 4.62 -3.24
C VAL A 28 -5.51 5.31 -2.09
N GLU A 29 -5.54 6.65 -2.09
CA GLU A 29 -6.24 7.43 -1.07
C GLU A 29 -7.74 7.13 -1.06
N TRP A 30 -8.33 6.97 -2.25
CA TRP A 30 -9.73 6.60 -2.42
C TRP A 30 -10.00 5.14 -2.01
N ALA A 31 -9.10 4.19 -2.36
CA ALA A 31 -9.25 2.78 -2.01
C ALA A 31 -9.16 2.52 -0.49
N LEU A 32 -8.40 3.36 0.23
CA LEU A 32 -8.25 3.28 1.69
C LEU A 32 -9.35 4.00 2.48
N GLN A 33 -10.35 4.58 1.81
CA GLN A 33 -11.52 5.14 2.51
C GLN A 33 -12.39 4.01 3.10
N PRO A 34 -12.94 4.17 4.32
CA PRO A 34 -13.81 3.17 4.93
C PRO A 34 -14.96 2.74 4.02
N GLN A 35 -15.57 3.69 3.32
CA GLN A 35 -16.67 3.42 2.40
C GLN A 35 -16.22 2.53 1.22
N SER A 36 -15.01 2.74 0.71
CA SER A 36 -14.46 1.92 -0.37
C SER A 36 -14.15 0.50 0.09
N LEU A 37 -13.60 0.36 1.30
CA LEU A 37 -13.27 -0.94 1.90
C LEU A 37 -14.51 -1.80 2.19
N ILE A 38 -15.60 -1.19 2.65
CA ILE A 38 -16.84 -1.90 2.98
C ILE A 38 -17.63 -2.26 1.72
N TRP A 39 -17.73 -1.35 0.74
CA TRP A 39 -18.75 -1.47 -0.30
C TRP A 39 -18.24 -1.83 -1.69
N ARG A 40 -16.96 -1.57 -2.03
CA ARG A 40 -16.48 -1.66 -3.43
C ARG A 40 -15.67 -2.92 -3.74
N GLY A 41 -15.41 -3.79 -2.76
CA GLY A 41 -14.75 -5.08 -3.00
C GLY A 41 -13.28 -5.02 -3.45
N GLY A 42 -12.66 -3.84 -3.49
CA GLY A 42 -11.26 -3.64 -3.91
C GLY A 42 -10.20 -4.07 -2.89
N TYR A 43 -10.61 -4.68 -1.77
CA TYR A 43 -9.72 -5.05 -0.68
C TYR A 43 -8.64 -6.05 -1.11
N GLY A 44 -8.95 -7.00 -2.00
CA GLY A 44 -7.96 -7.97 -2.50
C GLY A 44 -6.80 -7.31 -3.24
N SER A 45 -7.09 -6.35 -4.13
CA SER A 45 -6.05 -5.59 -4.82
C SER A 45 -5.24 -4.72 -3.87
N LEU A 46 -5.90 -4.06 -2.91
CA LEU A 46 -5.21 -3.28 -1.88
C LEU A 46 -4.31 -4.15 -1.01
N PHE A 47 -4.78 -5.35 -0.63
CA PHE A 47 -4.00 -6.31 0.13
C PHE A 47 -2.77 -6.78 -0.65
N ASN A 48 -2.92 -7.06 -1.95
CA ASN A 48 -1.79 -7.39 -2.82
C ASN A 48 -0.76 -6.26 -2.86
N LEU A 49 -1.19 -5.00 -3.00
CA LEU A 49 -0.27 -3.86 -2.95
C LEU A 49 0.48 -3.77 -1.62
N ILE A 50 -0.22 -3.94 -0.49
CA ILE A 50 0.40 -3.94 0.84
C ILE A 50 1.45 -5.06 0.94
N MET A 51 1.09 -6.28 0.52
CA MET A 51 2.00 -7.42 0.57
C MET A 51 3.21 -7.24 -0.35
N THR A 52 3.02 -6.68 -1.55
CA THR A 52 4.12 -6.35 -2.45
C THR A 52 5.06 -5.32 -1.85
N GLU A 53 4.55 -4.26 -1.22
CA GLU A 53 5.39 -3.23 -0.59
C GLU A 53 6.23 -3.81 0.56
N LEU A 54 5.61 -4.64 1.41
CA LEU A 54 6.31 -5.32 2.50
C LEU A 54 7.37 -6.31 1.99
N TRP A 55 7.09 -6.99 0.88
CA TRP A 55 8.04 -7.88 0.23
C TRP A 55 9.24 -7.09 -0.33
N LEU A 56 9.00 -5.96 -1.00
CA LEU A 56 10.05 -5.08 -1.48
C LEU A 56 10.93 -4.55 -0.33
N GLU A 57 10.31 -4.10 0.78
CA GLU A 57 11.04 -3.63 1.96
C GLU A 57 11.92 -4.72 2.57
N ALA A 58 11.41 -5.96 2.67
CA ALA A 58 12.16 -7.09 3.18
C ALA A 58 13.37 -7.43 2.30
N TRP A 59 13.21 -7.39 0.98
CA TRP A 59 14.30 -7.64 0.05
C TRP A 59 15.32 -6.51 -0.03
N ALA A 60 14.90 -5.25 0.04
CA ALA A 60 15.82 -4.11 0.11
C ALA A 60 16.77 -4.26 1.31
N LYS A 61 16.21 -4.52 2.50
CA LYS A 61 16.99 -4.82 3.72
C LYS A 61 17.95 -5.99 3.53
N ARG A 62 17.49 -7.09 2.94
CA ARG A 62 18.32 -8.29 2.70
C ARG A 62 19.46 -8.02 1.71
N LEU A 63 19.25 -7.13 0.74
CA LEU A 63 20.24 -6.78 -0.29
C LEU A 63 21.16 -5.63 0.14
N GLY A 64 20.96 -5.05 1.33
CA GLY A 64 21.72 -3.89 1.80
C GLY A 64 21.43 -2.61 0.99
N ARG A 65 20.21 -2.48 0.48
CA ARG A 65 19.69 -1.29 -0.21
C ARG A 65 18.67 -0.57 0.66
#